data_AF-A0A482WMZ5-F1
#
_entry.id   AF-A0A482WMZ5-F1
#
_cell.length_a   1.000
_cell.length_b   1.000
_cell.length_c   1.000
_cell.angle_alpha   90.00
_cell.angle_beta   90.00
_cell.angle_gamma   90.00
#
_symmetry.space_group_name_H-M   'P 1'
#
loop_
_entity.id
_entity.type
_entity.pdbx_description
1 polymer ?
#
loop_
_entity_poly.entity_id
_entity_poly.type
_entity_poly.pdbx_seq_one_letter_code
_entity_poly.pdbx_strand_id
1 'polypeptide(L)'
;MEFKYSNYWSEIEYFLDRNILHYEDLQGEKGMTIEIESEWNKEIRANDNITCQKKSDTPYSILPFTTTYIYINVSPGGTSSAQVPVWEKKENTDIFEAVTQVLWICRSANQTYLFHKVVNKLMSTNLKAFKRIYHSPETVVEKVLLPNNETALLVTHQKFVNGESTIKFVGTVKYVASTMLGAERFLKPFHFNHGRKVAPNPKDSRTWTLDNLRLVAHRQLETSPNPIPRRRFLEAGRLTSKLVDAGAERMLHLGRVWDRELISRAGQITCLHVVWDPAFPPEIFPRVAEYVDERLYLMQEDTFKQAFKIIETKVGLCTNKQEEFLKVRTVFQSKISIFAVRYTDGIEVQTISQEEDGVTKNILEVTETLYMDAMALRVFKYDGDLHESKIIVKAPEGNSGNSPGEPSSSKVIRKGVTSIGKVMTAFFRGLRSSGACFGVRNLPKP
;
A
#
# COMPACT_ATOMS: atom_id res chain seq x y z
N MET A 1 2.90 -55.66 -50.71
CA MET A 1 3.00 -54.22 -50.40
C MET A 1 2.33 -54.04 -49.04
N GLU A 2 3.09 -54.24 -47.97
CA GLU A 2 2.59 -54.18 -46.58
C GLU A 2 2.63 -52.72 -46.10
N PHE A 3 1.48 -52.17 -45.74
CA PHE A 3 1.41 -50.85 -45.12
C PHE A 3 1.80 -50.95 -43.63
N LYS A 4 3.02 -50.50 -43.32
CA LYS A 4 3.48 -50.23 -41.95
C LYS A 4 2.74 -49.01 -41.38
N TYR A 5 1.65 -49.26 -40.65
CA TYR A 5 1.01 -48.29 -39.75
C TYR A 5 1.09 -48.78 -38.30
N SER A 6 2.30 -48.96 -37.74
CA SER A 6 2.44 -49.46 -36.36
C SER A 6 3.06 -48.52 -35.34
N ASN A 7 3.54 -47.31 -35.71
CA ASN A 7 4.35 -46.49 -34.78
C ASN A 7 3.87 -45.05 -34.57
N TYR A 8 2.62 -44.69 -34.91
CA TYR A 8 2.10 -43.32 -34.74
C TYR A 8 1.07 -43.15 -33.60
N TRP A 9 1.08 -44.06 -32.63
CA TRP A 9 0.33 -43.94 -31.37
C TRP A 9 1.26 -43.64 -30.17
N SER A 10 2.44 -43.06 -30.42
CA SER A 10 3.27 -42.52 -29.35
C SER A 10 2.53 -41.33 -28.73
N GLU A 11 1.97 -41.58 -27.54
CA GLU A 11 1.59 -40.59 -26.52
C GLU A 11 0.62 -39.50 -26.99
N ILE A 12 -0.63 -39.90 -27.23
CA ILE A 12 -1.74 -38.96 -26.99
C ILE A 12 -1.88 -38.84 -25.48
N GLU A 13 -1.13 -37.94 -24.84
CA GLU A 13 -1.47 -37.48 -23.50
C GLU A 13 -2.88 -36.91 -23.58
N TYR A 14 -3.84 -37.55 -22.93
CA TYR A 14 -5.19 -37.02 -22.84
C TYR A 14 -5.14 -35.78 -21.95
N PHE A 15 -5.10 -34.59 -22.56
CA PHE A 15 -5.18 -33.28 -21.90
C PHE A 15 -6.52 -33.03 -21.15
N LEU A 16 -7.35 -34.05 -20.96
CA LEU A 16 -8.65 -33.97 -20.29
C LEU A 16 -8.55 -33.74 -18.78
N ASP A 17 -7.39 -34.04 -18.18
CA ASP A 17 -7.15 -33.82 -16.75
C ASP A 17 -6.58 -32.43 -16.43
N ARG A 18 -6.44 -31.54 -17.43
CA ARG A 18 -6.00 -30.17 -17.17
C ARG A 18 -7.09 -29.36 -16.48
N ASN A 19 -6.68 -28.49 -15.57
CA ASN A 19 -7.59 -27.58 -14.90
C ASN A 19 -8.35 -26.75 -15.94
N ILE A 20 -9.64 -26.52 -15.69
CA ILE A 20 -10.43 -25.60 -16.50
C ILE A 20 -9.84 -24.20 -16.31
N LEU A 21 -9.24 -23.67 -17.36
CA LEU A 21 -8.71 -22.31 -17.35
C LEU A 21 -9.84 -21.30 -17.54
N HIS A 22 -9.79 -20.23 -16.76
CA HIS A 22 -10.59 -19.04 -17.00
C HIS A 22 -9.90 -18.18 -18.05
N TYR A 23 -10.65 -17.28 -18.69
CA TYR A 23 -10.04 -16.31 -19.58
C TYR A 23 -10.66 -14.92 -19.43
N GLU A 24 -9.82 -13.91 -19.63
CA GLU A 24 -10.21 -12.50 -19.72
C GLU A 24 -9.82 -11.94 -21.09
N ASP A 25 -10.78 -11.28 -21.75
CA ASP A 25 -10.58 -10.60 -23.02
C ASP A 25 -10.27 -9.12 -22.78
N LEU A 26 -9.10 -8.65 -23.20
CA LEU A 26 -8.60 -7.33 -22.87
C LEU A 26 -8.92 -6.25 -23.91
N GLN A 27 -9.75 -6.57 -24.92
CA GLN A 27 -10.18 -5.69 -26.04
C GLN A 27 -9.07 -5.34 -27.05
N GLY A 28 -7.89 -5.94 -26.94
CA GLY A 28 -6.83 -5.80 -27.94
C GLY A 28 -7.12 -6.67 -29.16
N GLU A 29 -7.53 -6.08 -30.30
CA GLU A 29 -7.62 -6.82 -31.57
C GLU A 29 -6.28 -7.45 -31.97
N LYS A 30 -5.20 -6.74 -31.62
CA LYS A 30 -3.80 -7.11 -31.82
C LYS A 30 -3.13 -7.11 -30.44
N GLY A 31 -2.53 -8.23 -30.06
CA GLY A 31 -1.89 -8.42 -28.77
C GLY A 31 -1.52 -9.89 -28.58
N MET A 32 -0.58 -10.17 -27.68
CA MET A 32 -0.21 -11.53 -27.32
C MET A 32 -1.29 -12.17 -26.46
N THR A 33 -1.43 -13.48 -26.61
CA THR A 33 -2.23 -14.30 -25.70
C THR A 33 -1.29 -14.94 -24.70
N ILE A 34 -1.56 -14.77 -23.41
CA ILE A 34 -0.75 -15.36 -22.35
C ILE A 34 -1.55 -16.35 -21.52
N GLU A 35 -0.86 -17.30 -20.92
CA GLU A 35 -1.40 -18.26 -19.97
C GLU A 35 -0.59 -18.20 -18.68
N ILE A 36 -1.29 -18.09 -17.55
CA ILE A 36 -0.73 -17.95 -16.21
C ILE A 36 -1.23 -19.11 -15.36
N GLU A 37 -0.32 -20.05 -15.08
CA GLU A 37 -0.64 -21.28 -14.37
C GLU A 37 0.27 -21.50 -13.14
N SER A 38 -0.29 -22.13 -12.12
CA SER A 38 0.46 -22.82 -11.07
C SER A 38 0.22 -24.31 -11.17
N GLU A 39 1.13 -25.00 -11.83
CA GLU A 39 1.22 -26.45 -11.70
C GLU A 39 1.63 -26.78 -10.26
N TRP A 40 0.89 -27.71 -9.64
CA TRP A 40 1.23 -28.29 -8.36
C TRP A 40 1.52 -29.77 -8.56
N ASN A 41 2.50 -30.29 -7.83
CA ASN A 41 2.94 -31.68 -7.95
C ASN A 41 2.56 -32.53 -6.73
N LYS A 42 2.00 -31.90 -5.69
CA LYS A 42 1.60 -32.56 -4.45
C LYS A 42 0.36 -31.91 -3.85
N GLU A 43 -0.59 -32.73 -3.43
CA GLU A 43 -1.75 -32.28 -2.66
C GLU A 43 -1.52 -32.51 -1.15
N ILE A 44 -1.84 -31.52 -0.33
CA ILE A 44 -1.83 -31.61 1.13
C ILE A 44 -3.24 -31.35 1.62
N ARG A 45 -3.82 -32.35 2.30
CA ARG A 45 -5.10 -32.22 3.01
C ARG A 45 -4.84 -32.09 4.49
N ALA A 46 -5.31 -30.99 5.10
CA ALA A 46 -5.19 -30.77 6.53
C ALA A 46 -6.58 -30.68 7.15
N ASN A 47 -6.80 -31.46 8.21
CA ASN A 47 -8.00 -31.38 9.03
C ASN A 47 -7.91 -30.26 10.09
N ASP A 48 -6.68 -29.84 10.41
CA ASP A 48 -6.40 -28.80 11.40
C ASP A 48 -6.46 -27.39 10.75
N ASN A 49 -6.76 -26.38 11.57
CA ASN A 49 -6.66 -24.98 11.16
C ASN A 49 -5.19 -24.58 10.94
N ILE A 50 -4.86 -24.14 9.73
CA ILE A 50 -3.54 -23.59 9.41
C ILE A 50 -3.55 -22.08 9.67
N THR A 51 -2.55 -21.59 10.39
CA THR A 51 -2.32 -20.15 10.55
C THR A 51 -1.19 -19.70 9.62
N CYS A 52 -1.50 -18.77 8.70
CA CYS A 52 -0.54 -18.15 7.81
C CYS A 52 -0.21 -16.74 8.30
N GLN A 53 1.05 -16.51 8.68
CA GLN A 53 1.55 -15.21 9.10
C GLN A 53 2.25 -14.49 7.94
N LYS A 54 1.86 -13.25 7.62
CA LYS A 54 2.52 -12.45 6.59
C LYS A 54 3.96 -12.17 7.02
N LYS A 55 4.94 -12.54 6.19
CA LYS A 55 6.37 -12.44 6.49
C LYS A 55 7.05 -11.28 5.78
N SER A 56 6.73 -11.08 4.51
CA SER A 56 7.31 -10.03 3.68
C SER A 56 6.36 -9.59 2.55
N ASP A 57 6.60 -8.40 2.03
CA ASP A 57 5.90 -7.76 0.91
C ASP A 57 6.93 -6.93 0.14
N THR A 58 7.59 -7.53 -0.85
CA THR A 58 8.78 -6.96 -1.52
C THR A 58 8.57 -6.73 -3.01
N PRO A 59 9.22 -5.71 -3.61
CA PRO A 59 9.13 -5.40 -5.04
C PRO A 59 9.98 -6.32 -5.94
N TYR A 60 10.50 -7.42 -5.41
CA TYR A 60 11.26 -8.42 -6.16
C TYR A 60 11.02 -9.81 -5.58
N SER A 61 11.11 -10.83 -6.45
CA SER A 61 11.12 -12.23 -6.03
C SER A 61 12.46 -12.51 -5.36
N ILE A 62 12.41 -12.96 -4.10
CA ILE A 62 13.64 -13.31 -3.36
C ILE A 62 14.08 -14.74 -3.71
N LEU A 63 13.17 -15.56 -4.24
CA LEU A 63 13.34 -17.01 -4.33
C LEU A 63 12.94 -17.51 -5.73
N PRO A 64 13.79 -18.27 -6.45
CA PRO A 64 13.46 -18.75 -7.80
C PRO A 64 12.16 -19.58 -7.87
N PHE A 65 11.90 -20.41 -6.85
CA PHE A 65 10.70 -21.26 -6.80
C PHE A 65 9.40 -20.47 -6.53
N THR A 66 9.50 -19.21 -6.13
CA THR A 66 8.32 -18.37 -5.89
C THR A 66 7.88 -17.63 -7.16
N THR A 67 8.65 -17.69 -8.26
CA THR A 67 8.32 -17.04 -9.54
C THR A 67 7.04 -17.58 -10.17
N THR A 68 6.29 -16.69 -10.85
CA THR A 68 5.14 -17.06 -11.69
C THR A 68 5.65 -17.42 -13.08
N TYR A 69 5.26 -18.59 -13.59
CA TYR A 69 5.53 -18.93 -14.98
C TYR A 69 4.44 -18.39 -15.89
N ILE A 70 4.86 -17.83 -17.02
CA ILE A 70 3.96 -17.22 -17.99
C ILE A 70 4.28 -17.84 -19.33
N TYR A 71 3.28 -18.46 -19.93
CA TYR A 71 3.39 -19.01 -21.27
C TYR A 71 2.82 -17.98 -22.25
N ILE A 72 3.57 -17.66 -23.29
CA ILE A 72 3.14 -16.73 -24.34
C ILE A 72 2.89 -17.52 -25.61
N ASN A 73 1.73 -17.30 -26.22
CA ASN A 73 1.46 -17.76 -27.57
C ASN A 73 2.20 -16.86 -28.56
N VAL A 74 3.31 -17.37 -29.10
CA VAL A 74 4.07 -16.69 -30.13
C VAL A 74 3.53 -17.14 -31.48
N SER A 75 2.82 -16.24 -32.18
CA SER A 75 2.49 -16.47 -33.58
C SER A 75 3.81 -16.48 -34.36
N PRO A 76 4.21 -17.59 -35.01
CA PRO A 76 5.37 -17.58 -35.89
C PRO A 76 5.11 -16.53 -36.96
N GLY A 77 6.04 -15.59 -37.14
CA GLY A 77 5.88 -14.40 -37.99
C GLY A 77 5.74 -14.66 -39.50
N GLY A 78 5.24 -15.82 -39.91
CA GLY A 78 4.98 -16.21 -41.28
C GLY A 78 3.51 -16.04 -41.67
N THR A 79 3.27 -15.53 -42.87
CA THR A 79 1.96 -15.34 -43.50
C THR A 79 1.21 -16.64 -43.83
N SER A 80 1.71 -17.82 -43.43
CA SER A 80 1.06 -19.10 -43.68
C SER A 80 0.00 -19.41 -42.61
N SER A 81 -1.27 -19.37 -43.00
CA SER A 81 -2.48 -19.45 -42.18
C SER A 81 -2.77 -20.78 -41.47
N ALA A 82 -1.76 -21.59 -41.13
CA ALA A 82 -1.97 -22.94 -40.57
C ALA A 82 -0.93 -23.39 -39.54
N GLN A 83 -0.09 -22.49 -39.01
CA GLN A 83 0.89 -22.90 -37.99
C GLN A 83 0.24 -22.92 -36.61
N VAL A 84 0.37 -24.08 -35.93
CA VAL A 84 -0.08 -24.29 -34.56
C VAL A 84 0.66 -23.31 -33.65
N PRO A 85 -0.04 -22.57 -32.78
CA PRO A 85 0.60 -21.65 -31.84
C PRO A 85 1.61 -22.40 -30.95
N VAL A 86 2.83 -21.87 -30.86
CA VAL A 86 3.86 -22.39 -29.95
C VAL A 86 3.84 -21.57 -28.68
N TRP A 87 3.73 -22.25 -27.54
CA TRP A 87 3.77 -21.63 -26.22
C TRP A 87 5.21 -21.57 -25.71
N GLU A 88 5.73 -20.37 -25.53
CA GLU A 88 7.06 -20.15 -24.95
C GLU A 88 6.93 -19.74 -23.48
N LYS A 89 7.69 -20.41 -22.61
CA LYS A 89 7.81 -20.06 -21.20
C LYS A 89 8.72 -18.82 -21.06
N LYS A 90 8.18 -17.74 -20.51
CA LYS A 90 8.93 -16.51 -20.21
C LYS A 90 8.98 -16.22 -18.72
N GLU A 91 9.99 -15.45 -18.33
CA GLU A 91 10.04 -14.87 -16.99
C GLU A 91 9.05 -13.70 -16.90
N ASN A 92 8.51 -13.48 -15.70
CA ASN A 92 7.50 -12.45 -15.47
C ASN A 92 8.02 -11.03 -15.73
N THR A 93 9.32 -10.78 -15.51
CA THR A 93 9.96 -9.47 -15.72
C THR A 93 10.06 -9.06 -17.19
N ASP A 94 9.93 -10.00 -18.13
CA ASP A 94 9.99 -9.69 -19.56
C ASP A 94 8.67 -9.08 -20.08
N ILE A 95 7.58 -9.31 -19.35
CA ILE A 95 6.22 -8.98 -19.77
C ILE A 95 5.62 -7.89 -18.88
N PHE A 96 5.89 -7.96 -17.58
CA PHE A 96 5.31 -7.09 -16.57
C PHE A 96 6.36 -6.12 -16.04
N GLU A 97 5.91 -4.90 -15.82
CA GLU A 97 6.77 -3.77 -15.48
C GLU A 97 7.01 -3.65 -13.98
N ALA A 98 6.07 -4.15 -13.17
CA ALA A 98 6.22 -4.28 -11.74
C ALA A 98 5.81 -5.69 -11.30
N VAL A 99 6.63 -6.27 -10.43
CA VAL A 99 6.41 -7.58 -9.82
C VAL A 99 6.57 -7.42 -8.32
N THR A 100 5.49 -7.54 -7.57
CA THR A 100 5.55 -7.58 -6.10
C THR A 100 5.27 -8.99 -5.61
N GLN A 101 5.92 -9.38 -4.52
CA GLN A 101 5.78 -10.70 -3.93
C GLN A 101 5.45 -10.57 -2.44
N VAL A 102 4.33 -11.17 -2.06
CA VAL A 102 3.94 -11.33 -0.67
C VAL A 102 4.18 -12.76 -0.23
N LEU A 103 5.02 -12.93 0.79
CA LEU A 103 5.31 -14.22 1.39
C LEU A 103 4.58 -14.37 2.73
N TRP A 104 3.93 -15.51 2.90
CA TRP A 104 3.31 -15.92 4.15
C TRP A 104 3.92 -17.23 4.63
N ILE A 105 4.18 -17.34 5.92
CA ILE A 105 4.61 -18.60 6.56
C ILE A 105 3.38 -19.25 7.18
N CYS A 106 3.04 -20.45 6.72
CA CYS A 106 1.86 -21.19 7.13
C CYS A 106 2.24 -22.36 8.04
N ARG A 107 1.63 -22.42 9.22
CA ARG A 107 1.90 -23.43 10.26
C ARG A 107 0.62 -24.00 10.84
N SER A 108 0.57 -25.32 11.05
CA SER A 108 -0.45 -25.96 11.88
C SER A 108 -0.15 -25.77 13.37
N ALA A 109 -1.17 -25.89 14.22
CA ALA A 109 -1.02 -25.75 15.68
C ALA A 109 -0.05 -26.79 16.29
N ASN A 110 -0.05 -28.01 15.76
CA ASN A 110 0.85 -29.11 16.11
C ASN A 110 2.17 -29.10 15.33
N GLN A 111 2.43 -28.08 14.50
CA GLN A 111 3.63 -27.94 13.66
C GLN A 111 3.88 -29.06 12.64
N THR A 112 2.90 -29.94 12.41
CA THR A 112 2.98 -31.01 11.40
C THR A 112 3.12 -30.47 9.97
N TYR A 113 2.53 -29.30 9.70
CA TYR A 113 2.60 -28.63 8.42
C TYR A 113 3.40 -27.34 8.54
N LEU A 114 4.45 -27.23 7.74
CA LEU A 114 5.19 -25.99 7.49
C LEU A 114 5.32 -25.80 5.98
N PHE A 115 4.66 -24.78 5.45
CA PHE A 115 4.74 -24.41 4.05
C PHE A 115 4.57 -22.89 3.92
N HIS A 116 4.73 -22.37 2.71
CA HIS A 116 4.57 -20.96 2.43
C HIS A 116 3.40 -20.73 1.49
N LYS A 117 2.71 -19.61 1.67
CA LYS A 117 1.84 -19.05 0.64
C LYS A 117 2.57 -17.89 -0.01
N VAL A 118 2.61 -17.90 -1.33
CA VAL A 118 3.22 -16.88 -2.17
C VAL A 118 2.10 -16.20 -2.95
N VAL A 119 2.09 -14.87 -2.93
CA VAL A 119 1.20 -14.07 -3.77
C VAL A 119 2.06 -13.15 -4.61
N ASN A 120 2.14 -13.44 -5.91
CA ASN A 120 2.82 -12.59 -6.88
C ASN A 120 1.81 -11.63 -7.49
N LYS A 121 2.14 -10.35 -7.56
CA LYS A 121 1.32 -9.34 -8.23
C LYS A 121 2.13 -8.77 -9.38
N LEU A 122 1.62 -8.96 -10.59
CA LEU A 122 2.26 -8.58 -11.83
C LEU A 122 1.46 -7.43 -12.44
N MET A 123 2.12 -6.34 -12.81
CA MET A 123 1.43 -5.16 -13.36
C MET A 123 2.04 -4.67 -14.67
N SER A 124 1.18 -4.22 -15.59
CA SER A 124 1.57 -3.59 -16.86
C SER A 124 0.55 -2.51 -17.24
N THR A 125 0.98 -1.39 -17.82
CA THR A 125 0.04 -0.42 -18.44
C THR A 125 -0.03 -0.54 -19.93
N ASN A 126 0.78 -1.39 -20.54
CA ASN A 126 0.65 -1.66 -21.96
C ASN A 126 -0.50 -2.64 -22.18
N LEU A 127 -1.74 -2.21 -21.91
CA LEU A 127 -2.94 -3.04 -22.07
C LEU A 127 -3.07 -3.55 -23.51
N LYS A 128 -2.62 -2.75 -24.49
CA LYS A 128 -2.62 -3.11 -25.91
C LYS A 128 -1.64 -4.25 -26.24
N ALA A 129 -0.68 -4.54 -25.37
CA ALA A 129 0.19 -5.71 -25.55
C ALA A 129 -0.58 -7.02 -25.40
N PHE A 130 -1.72 -7.03 -24.70
CA PHE A 130 -2.44 -8.25 -24.37
C PHE A 130 -3.77 -8.33 -25.12
N LYS A 131 -4.00 -9.46 -25.78
CA LYS A 131 -5.29 -9.79 -26.38
C LYS A 131 -6.16 -10.57 -25.39
N ARG A 132 -5.60 -11.64 -24.82
CA ARG A 132 -6.31 -12.55 -23.92
C ARG A 132 -5.36 -13.09 -22.85
N ILE A 133 -5.90 -13.31 -21.67
CA ILE A 133 -5.19 -13.94 -20.55
C ILE A 133 -5.96 -15.18 -20.14
N TYR A 134 -5.37 -16.35 -20.31
CA TYR A 134 -5.82 -17.59 -19.70
C TYR A 134 -5.20 -17.72 -18.31
N HIS A 135 -5.97 -18.14 -17.33
CA HIS A 135 -5.45 -18.23 -15.97
C HIS A 135 -6.13 -19.31 -15.11
N SER A 136 -5.38 -19.80 -14.13
CA SER A 136 -5.91 -20.73 -13.13
C SER A 136 -6.92 -20.05 -12.18
N PRO A 137 -7.73 -20.83 -11.43
CA PRO A 137 -8.62 -20.32 -10.38
C PRO A 137 -7.90 -19.54 -9.26
N GLU A 138 -6.62 -19.82 -9.01
CA GLU A 138 -5.80 -19.12 -8.02
C GLU A 138 -5.23 -17.78 -8.52
N THR A 139 -5.57 -17.41 -9.76
CA THR A 139 -5.14 -16.17 -10.40
C THR A 139 -6.33 -15.24 -10.58
N VAL A 140 -6.14 -13.98 -10.20
CA VAL A 140 -7.12 -12.90 -10.36
C VAL A 140 -6.55 -11.88 -11.33
N VAL A 141 -7.31 -11.55 -12.38
CA VAL A 141 -6.93 -10.60 -13.42
C VAL A 141 -7.89 -9.41 -13.36
N GLU A 142 -7.34 -8.21 -13.14
CA GLU A 142 -8.14 -7.00 -12.94
C GLU A 142 -7.54 -5.82 -13.72
N LYS A 143 -8.40 -4.91 -14.20
CA LYS A 143 -7.99 -3.59 -14.66
C LYS A 143 -8.08 -2.61 -13.48
N VAL A 144 -6.98 -1.93 -13.18
CA VAL A 144 -6.90 -0.97 -12.07
C VAL A 144 -6.58 0.43 -12.59
N LEU A 145 -7.17 1.45 -11.96
CA LEU A 145 -6.83 2.85 -12.23
C LEU A 145 -5.63 3.24 -11.35
N LEU A 146 -4.67 3.96 -11.92
CA LEU A 146 -3.48 4.45 -11.25
C LEU A 146 -3.64 5.92 -10.79
N PRO A 147 -2.82 6.37 -9.82
CA PRO A 147 -2.80 7.75 -9.35
C PRO A 147 -2.62 8.82 -10.45
N ASN A 148 -1.96 8.48 -11.56
CA ASN A 148 -1.73 9.36 -12.71
C ASN A 148 -2.88 9.31 -13.75
N ASN A 149 -4.03 8.70 -13.42
CA ASN A 149 -5.18 8.41 -14.30
C ASN A 149 -4.91 7.41 -15.43
N GLU A 150 -3.77 6.74 -15.47
CA GLU A 150 -3.56 5.62 -16.39
C GLU A 150 -4.29 4.36 -15.90
N THR A 151 -4.67 3.48 -16.83
CA THR A 151 -5.18 2.15 -16.48
C THR A 151 -4.05 1.13 -16.60
N ALA A 152 -3.94 0.26 -15.61
CA ALA A 152 -3.02 -0.88 -15.60
C ALA A 152 -3.78 -2.21 -15.54
N LEU A 153 -3.17 -3.24 -16.08
CA LEU A 153 -3.50 -4.62 -15.81
C LEU A 153 -2.79 -5.02 -14.52
N LEU A 154 -3.55 -5.61 -13.59
CA LEU A 154 -3.04 -6.26 -12.39
C LEU A 154 -3.39 -7.74 -12.45
N VAL A 155 -2.37 -8.58 -12.39
CA VAL A 155 -2.53 -10.03 -12.22
C VAL A 155 -2.05 -10.40 -10.83
N THR A 156 -2.94 -10.92 -9.99
CA THR A 156 -2.61 -11.47 -8.67
C THR A 156 -2.62 -12.99 -8.76
N HIS A 157 -1.45 -13.61 -8.67
CA HIS A 157 -1.27 -15.06 -8.73
C HIS A 157 -0.91 -15.60 -7.35
N GLN A 158 -1.74 -16.51 -6.82
CA GLN A 158 -1.53 -17.15 -5.53
C GLN A 158 -1.09 -18.60 -5.70
N LYS A 159 -0.08 -19.02 -4.92
CA LYS A 159 0.29 -20.44 -4.83
C LYS A 159 0.81 -20.82 -3.44
N PHE A 160 0.78 -22.11 -3.13
CA PHE A 160 1.40 -22.65 -1.93
C PHE A 160 2.67 -23.41 -2.32
N VAL A 161 3.73 -23.28 -1.53
CA VAL A 161 5.02 -23.93 -1.78
C VAL A 161 5.55 -24.61 -0.52
N ASN A 162 6.08 -25.82 -0.66
CA ASN A 162 6.78 -26.55 0.39
C ASN A 162 8.16 -26.95 -0.12
N GLY A 163 9.20 -26.27 0.36
CA GLY A 163 10.52 -26.28 -0.29
C GLY A 163 10.41 -25.69 -1.70
N GLU A 164 10.92 -26.42 -2.69
CA GLU A 164 10.87 -26.04 -4.11
C GLU A 164 9.60 -26.52 -4.82
N SER A 165 8.78 -27.35 -4.16
CA SER A 165 7.57 -27.92 -4.75
C SER A 165 6.35 -27.04 -4.53
N THR A 166 5.61 -26.75 -5.61
CA THR A 166 4.28 -26.13 -5.53
C THR A 166 3.26 -27.18 -5.09
N ILE A 167 2.46 -26.83 -4.08
CA ILE A 167 1.47 -27.74 -3.50
C ILE A 167 0.04 -27.20 -3.70
N LYS A 168 -0.91 -28.11 -3.82
CA LYS A 168 -2.33 -27.83 -3.66
C LYS A 168 -2.71 -28.06 -2.20
N PHE A 169 -3.13 -27.01 -1.51
CA PHE A 169 -3.57 -27.09 -0.13
C PHE A 169 -5.09 -27.17 -0.05
N VAL A 170 -5.60 -28.18 0.64
CA VAL A 170 -7.04 -28.38 0.90
C VAL A 170 -7.27 -28.34 2.41
N GLY A 171 -7.89 -27.28 2.90
CA GLY A 171 -8.18 -27.07 4.33
C GLY A 171 -8.52 -25.62 4.66
N THR A 172 -8.68 -25.31 5.94
CA THR A 172 -9.01 -23.96 6.42
C THR A 172 -7.75 -23.18 6.79
N VAL A 173 -7.63 -21.95 6.27
CA VAL A 173 -6.50 -21.06 6.52
C VAL A 173 -6.95 -19.80 7.26
N LYS A 174 -6.29 -19.52 8.38
CA LYS A 174 -6.40 -18.25 9.13
C LYS A 174 -5.21 -17.36 8.77
N TYR A 175 -5.48 -16.20 8.18
CA TYR A 175 -4.45 -15.21 7.86
C TYR A 175 -4.22 -14.25 9.02
N VAL A 176 -2.96 -14.03 9.37
CA VAL A 176 -2.54 -13.10 10.42
C VAL A 176 -1.48 -12.16 9.83
N ALA A 177 -1.79 -10.87 9.79
CA ALA A 177 -0.79 -9.84 9.52
C ALA A 177 -0.42 -9.21 10.86
N SER A 178 0.83 -9.39 11.29
CA SER A 178 1.36 -8.60 12.40
C SER A 178 1.63 -7.19 11.88
N THR A 179 1.31 -6.17 12.67
CA THR A 179 1.66 -4.78 12.40
C THR A 179 2.15 -4.17 13.70
N MET A 180 2.90 -3.07 13.64
CA MET A 180 3.23 -2.31 14.83
C MET A 180 1.96 -1.76 15.48
N LEU A 181 1.96 -1.65 16.81
CA LEU A 181 0.81 -1.11 17.55
C LEU A 181 0.42 0.26 17.00
N GLY A 182 -0.85 0.52 16.71
CA GLY A 182 -1.33 1.79 16.16
C GLY A 182 -1.25 1.90 14.63
N ALA A 183 -0.75 0.88 13.92
CA ALA A 183 -0.74 0.80 12.46
C ALA A 183 -1.71 -0.28 11.91
N GLU A 184 -2.52 -0.90 12.76
CA GLU A 184 -3.43 -1.99 12.39
C GLU A 184 -4.46 -1.53 11.36
N ARG A 185 -4.98 -0.30 11.53
CA ARG A 185 -5.95 0.30 10.60
C ARG A 185 -5.27 0.95 9.41
N PHE A 186 -4.06 1.48 9.60
CA PHE A 186 -3.27 2.17 8.58
C PHE A 186 -3.12 1.32 7.31
N LEU A 187 -2.83 0.02 7.46
CA LEU A 187 -2.57 -0.88 6.33
C LEU A 187 -3.80 -1.54 5.73
N LYS A 188 -4.96 -1.39 6.37
CA LYS A 188 -6.19 -2.04 5.90
C LYS A 188 -6.56 -1.63 4.47
N PRO A 189 -6.52 -0.33 4.08
CA PRO A 189 -6.77 0.08 2.70
C PRO A 189 -5.71 -0.43 1.71
N PHE A 190 -4.46 -0.61 2.15
CA PHE A 190 -3.36 -1.07 1.29
C PHE A 190 -3.42 -2.57 0.98
N HIS A 191 -4.09 -3.38 1.80
CA HIS A 191 -4.00 -4.84 1.73
C HIS A 191 -5.32 -5.56 1.37
N PHE A 192 -6.49 -4.94 1.54
CA PHE A 192 -7.78 -5.66 1.51
C PHE A 192 -8.78 -5.23 0.43
N ASN A 193 -8.32 -4.72 -0.72
CA ASN A 193 -9.21 -4.29 -1.80
C ASN A 193 -9.51 -5.34 -2.89
N HIS A 194 -9.24 -6.63 -2.66
CA HIS A 194 -9.69 -7.67 -3.59
C HIS A 194 -11.23 -7.71 -3.59
N GLY A 195 -11.84 -7.28 -4.70
CA GLY A 195 -13.28 -7.37 -4.94
C GLY A 195 -14.04 -6.05 -4.98
N ARG A 196 -13.43 -4.89 -4.73
CA ARG A 196 -14.10 -3.61 -5.01
C ARG A 196 -13.95 -3.32 -6.50
N LYS A 197 -14.89 -3.83 -7.30
CA LYS A 197 -15.03 -3.45 -8.71
C LYS A 197 -14.99 -1.93 -8.79
N VAL A 198 -14.07 -1.40 -9.59
CA VAL A 198 -13.85 0.05 -9.75
C VAL A 198 -15.21 0.71 -9.90
N ALA A 199 -15.61 1.52 -8.92
CA ALA A 199 -16.84 2.28 -9.02
C ALA A 199 -16.72 3.15 -10.29
N PRO A 200 -17.72 3.13 -11.19
CA PRO A 200 -17.60 3.75 -12.50
C PRO A 200 -17.46 5.27 -12.46
N ASN A 201 -17.59 5.92 -11.29
CA ASN A 201 -17.57 7.36 -11.19
C ASN A 201 -16.20 7.88 -10.71
N PRO A 202 -15.43 8.58 -11.57
CA PRO A 202 -14.10 9.09 -11.25
C PRO A 202 -14.07 10.16 -10.15
N LYS A 203 -15.24 10.69 -9.74
CA LYS A 203 -15.40 11.65 -8.65
C LYS A 203 -15.50 11.01 -7.26
N ASP A 204 -15.66 9.69 -7.20
CA ASP A 204 -15.78 8.99 -5.93
C ASP A 204 -14.41 8.81 -5.28
N SER A 205 -14.44 8.90 -3.96
CA SER A 205 -13.30 8.92 -3.07
C SER A 205 -12.27 7.81 -3.38
N ARG A 206 -11.08 8.19 -3.83
CA ARG A 206 -10.07 7.24 -4.33
C ARG A 206 -9.09 6.86 -3.24
N THR A 207 -9.05 5.57 -2.92
CA THR A 207 -7.99 4.96 -2.11
C THR A 207 -7.04 4.20 -3.03
N TRP A 208 -5.73 4.39 -2.84
CA TRP A 208 -4.71 3.74 -3.65
C TRP A 208 -4.15 2.53 -2.91
N THR A 209 -4.09 1.39 -3.59
CA THR A 209 -3.38 0.22 -3.06
C THR A 209 -1.87 0.47 -3.11
N LEU A 210 -1.12 -0.27 -2.28
CA LEU A 210 0.34 -0.17 -2.28
C LEU A 210 0.93 -0.53 -3.65
N ASP A 211 0.34 -1.51 -4.34
CA ASP A 211 0.82 -1.95 -5.65
C ASP A 211 0.62 -0.88 -6.74
N ASN A 212 -0.50 -0.14 -6.70
CA ASN A 212 -0.72 1.00 -7.59
C ASN A 212 0.35 2.08 -7.39
N LEU A 213 0.70 2.36 -6.13
CA LEU A 213 1.73 3.34 -5.79
C LEU A 213 3.13 2.87 -6.23
N ARG A 214 3.44 1.59 -6.07
CA ARG A 214 4.69 0.99 -6.53
C ARG A 214 4.87 1.15 -8.02
N LEU A 215 3.86 0.78 -8.82
CA LEU A 215 3.94 0.88 -10.27
C LEU A 215 4.21 2.32 -10.73
N VAL A 216 3.52 3.30 -10.13
CA VAL A 216 3.75 4.73 -10.44
C VAL A 216 5.15 5.16 -10.01
N ALA A 217 5.57 4.78 -8.80
CA ALA A 217 6.91 5.10 -8.28
C ALA A 217 8.04 4.47 -9.12
N HIS A 218 7.84 3.31 -9.75
CA HIS A 218 8.88 2.70 -10.58
C HIS A 218 9.10 3.41 -11.93
N ARG A 219 8.10 4.15 -12.44
CA ARG A 219 8.09 4.68 -13.81
C ARG A 219 8.31 6.18 -13.93
N GLN A 220 7.75 6.96 -13.02
CA GLN A 220 7.54 8.40 -13.23
C GLN A 220 7.94 9.18 -11.98
N LEU A 221 9.23 9.19 -11.70
CA LEU A 221 9.79 10.04 -10.66
C LEU A 221 10.46 11.21 -11.36
N GLU A 222 9.68 12.22 -11.74
CA GLU A 222 10.28 13.54 -11.86
C GLU A 222 10.69 13.95 -10.44
N THR A 223 12.00 13.85 -10.20
CA THR A 223 12.59 14.23 -8.94
C THR A 223 12.43 15.74 -8.78
N SER A 224 11.70 16.14 -7.74
CA SER A 224 11.67 17.53 -7.30
C SER A 224 13.10 17.98 -7.04
N PRO A 225 13.50 19.18 -7.51
CA PRO A 225 14.83 19.70 -7.22
C PRO A 225 15.05 19.98 -5.73
N ASN A 226 13.97 20.02 -4.94
CA ASN A 226 14.03 20.28 -3.51
C ASN A 226 14.21 18.96 -2.75
N PRO A 227 15.37 18.74 -2.11
CA PRO A 227 15.55 17.61 -1.23
C PRO A 227 14.63 17.74 -0.01
N ILE A 228 14.11 16.61 0.45
CA ILE A 228 13.44 16.53 1.74
C ILE A 228 14.50 16.80 2.82
N PRO A 229 14.22 17.67 3.81
CA PRO A 229 15.14 17.91 4.91
C PRO A 229 15.61 16.61 5.56
N ARG A 230 16.93 16.43 5.60
CA ARG A 230 17.56 15.27 6.22
C ARG A 230 17.28 15.26 7.71
N ARG A 231 16.77 14.12 8.21
CA ARG A 231 16.71 13.84 9.64
C ARG A 231 18.04 13.27 10.08
N ARG A 232 18.52 13.72 11.24
CA ARG A 232 19.68 13.12 11.91
C ARG A 232 19.15 12.30 13.07
N PHE A 233 19.32 10.99 13.00
CA PHE A 233 19.06 10.12 14.13
C PHE A 233 20.33 10.03 14.99
N LEU A 234 20.17 10.18 16.30
CA LEU A 234 21.21 9.97 17.29
C LEU A 234 21.31 8.45 17.59
N GLU A 235 21.99 8.12 18.68
CA GLU A 235 22.10 6.75 19.17
C GLU A 235 20.73 6.14 19.52
N ALA A 236 20.58 4.85 19.25
CA ALA A 236 19.35 4.11 19.54
C ALA A 236 18.93 4.29 21.00
N GLY A 237 17.68 4.73 21.21
CA GLY A 237 17.12 4.89 22.56
C GLY A 237 17.52 6.17 23.29
N ARG A 238 18.34 7.04 22.69
CA ARG A 238 18.58 8.37 23.25
C ARG A 238 17.29 9.19 23.20
N LEU A 239 16.97 9.83 24.32
CA LEU A 239 15.80 10.70 24.45
C LEU A 239 16.23 12.13 24.69
N THR A 240 15.59 13.06 23.99
CA THR A 240 15.71 14.50 24.24
C THR A 240 14.57 14.95 25.15
N SER A 241 14.86 15.83 26.11
CA SER A 241 13.85 16.36 27.04
C SER A 241 13.56 17.83 26.72
N LYS A 242 12.29 18.24 26.81
CA LYS A 242 11.86 19.63 26.70
C LYS A 242 10.81 19.94 27.74
N LEU A 243 11.02 21.03 28.49
CA LEU A 243 10.00 21.62 29.35
C LEU A 243 8.96 22.32 28.47
N VAL A 244 7.69 22.07 28.75
CA VAL A 244 6.56 22.59 27.96
C VAL A 244 5.81 23.65 28.77
N ASP A 245 5.37 23.30 29.97
CA ASP A 245 4.63 24.18 30.87
C ASP A 245 4.98 23.87 32.33
N ALA A 246 5.66 24.79 33.01
CA ALA A 246 6.09 24.58 34.39
C ALA A 246 4.92 24.43 35.39
N GLY A 247 3.71 24.89 35.04
CA GLY A 247 2.52 24.78 35.88
C GLY A 247 1.72 23.49 35.69
N ALA A 248 2.07 22.67 34.70
CA ALA A 248 1.43 21.39 34.46
C ALA A 248 2.11 20.25 35.23
N GLU A 249 1.46 19.08 35.30
CA GLU A 249 1.97 17.93 36.07
C GLU A 249 2.36 16.73 35.20
N ARG A 250 1.84 16.65 33.97
CA ARG A 250 1.93 15.43 33.16
C ARG A 250 3.22 15.38 32.37
N MET A 251 3.99 14.31 32.53
CA MET A 251 5.22 14.08 31.77
C MET A 251 5.02 12.96 30.75
N LEU A 252 5.34 13.23 29.48
CA LEU A 252 5.11 12.28 28.39
C LEU A 252 6.42 11.78 27.75
N HIS A 253 6.35 10.57 27.20
CA HIS A 253 7.33 10.00 26.30
C HIS A 253 6.71 9.89 24.91
N LEU A 254 7.29 10.59 23.92
CA LEU A 254 6.81 10.65 22.55
C LEU A 254 7.72 9.90 21.58
N GLY A 255 7.11 9.17 20.66
CA GLY A 255 7.78 8.57 19.51
C GLY A 255 8.20 7.12 19.68
N ARG A 256 8.67 6.54 18.58
CA ARG A 256 9.15 5.16 18.50
C ARG A 256 10.66 5.14 18.35
N VAL A 257 11.31 4.23 19.06
CA VAL A 257 12.69 3.86 18.77
C VAL A 257 12.69 3.04 17.48
N TRP A 258 13.68 3.27 16.62
CA TRP A 258 13.85 2.50 15.40
C TRP A 258 14.35 1.08 15.70
N ASP A 259 13.92 0.11 14.89
CA ASP A 259 14.27 -1.31 15.07
C ASP A 259 15.52 -1.69 14.26
N ARG A 260 15.72 -1.04 13.11
CA ARG A 260 16.80 -1.36 12.18
C ARG A 260 17.27 -0.11 11.43
N GLU A 261 18.57 -0.05 11.15
CA GLU A 261 19.11 0.94 10.23
C GLU A 261 18.95 0.48 8.78
N LEU A 262 18.40 1.36 7.94
CA LEU A 262 18.31 1.16 6.50
C LEU A 262 19.48 1.87 5.83
N ILE A 263 20.44 1.07 5.35
CA ILE A 263 21.60 1.54 4.61
C ILE A 263 21.28 1.42 3.13
N SER A 264 21.08 2.55 2.44
CA SER A 264 20.85 2.54 1.00
C SER A 264 22.10 2.10 0.26
N ARG A 265 22.01 0.99 -0.47
CA ARG A 265 23.14 0.46 -1.25
C ARG A 265 23.12 0.88 -2.71
N ALA A 266 21.99 1.37 -3.21
CA ALA A 266 21.79 1.61 -4.63
C ALA A 266 21.02 2.89 -4.90
N GLY A 267 21.60 3.76 -5.73
CA GLY A 267 20.91 4.92 -6.29
C GLY A 267 20.35 5.92 -5.27
N GLN A 268 19.63 6.90 -5.81
CA GLN A 268 18.94 7.92 -5.03
C GLN A 268 17.54 7.41 -4.66
N ILE A 269 17.15 7.54 -3.40
CA ILE A 269 15.79 7.22 -2.97
C ILE A 269 14.90 8.45 -3.16
N THR A 270 13.80 8.23 -3.88
CA THR A 270 12.75 9.23 -4.11
C THR A 270 11.48 8.82 -3.39
N CYS A 271 10.73 9.78 -2.86
CA CYS A 271 9.49 9.57 -2.12
C CYS A 271 8.29 10.13 -2.89
N LEU A 272 7.40 9.24 -3.28
CA LEU A 272 6.11 9.55 -3.89
C LEU A 272 5.09 9.91 -2.80
N HIS A 273 4.78 11.19 -2.67
CA HIS A 273 3.75 11.65 -1.74
C HIS A 273 2.36 11.39 -2.32
N VAL A 274 1.54 10.68 -1.53
CA VAL A 274 0.19 10.32 -1.92
C VAL A 274 -0.79 11.28 -1.28
N VAL A 275 -1.61 11.94 -2.10
CA VAL A 275 -2.76 12.68 -1.61
C VAL A 275 -3.85 11.65 -1.31
N TRP A 276 -4.16 11.50 -0.03
CA TRP A 276 -5.22 10.62 0.43
C TRP A 276 -6.55 11.31 0.24
N ASP A 277 -7.57 10.50 -0.02
CA ASP A 277 -8.92 11.00 0.04
C ASP A 277 -9.25 11.46 1.48
N PRO A 278 -9.76 12.69 1.67
CA PRO A 278 -10.11 13.18 3.00
C PRO A 278 -11.13 12.32 3.76
N ALA A 279 -11.95 11.54 3.05
CA ALA A 279 -12.90 10.60 3.67
C ALA A 279 -12.23 9.33 4.20
N PHE A 280 -11.01 9.00 3.74
CA PHE A 280 -10.24 7.83 4.17
C PHE A 280 -8.79 8.24 4.49
N PRO A 281 -8.57 9.10 5.50
CA PRO A 281 -7.23 9.46 5.90
C PRO A 281 -6.50 8.23 6.45
N PRO A 282 -5.18 8.13 6.24
CA PRO A 282 -4.39 7.06 6.84
C PRO A 282 -4.44 7.17 8.37
N GLU A 283 -5.07 6.19 9.03
CA GLU A 283 -5.16 6.13 10.48
C GLU A 283 -3.92 5.46 11.07
N ILE A 284 -2.92 6.27 11.44
CA ILE A 284 -1.77 5.85 12.24
C ILE A 284 -1.78 6.57 13.58
N PHE A 285 -1.66 5.81 14.67
CA PHE A 285 -1.59 6.38 16.01
C PHE A 285 -0.13 6.54 16.46
N PRO A 286 0.31 7.78 16.76
CA PRO A 286 1.61 8.04 17.37
C PRO A 286 1.81 7.24 18.65
N ARG A 287 3.05 6.80 18.90
CA ARG A 287 3.37 6.13 20.16
C ARG A 287 3.55 7.21 21.23
N VAL A 288 2.61 7.28 22.15
CA VAL A 288 2.69 8.18 23.32
C VAL A 288 2.56 7.35 24.59
N ALA A 289 3.46 7.58 25.54
CA ALA A 289 3.36 7.02 26.86
C ALA A 289 3.46 8.13 27.92
N GLU A 290 2.91 7.89 29.10
CA GLU A 290 2.87 8.83 30.21
C GLU A 290 3.61 8.26 31.42
N TYR A 291 4.34 9.12 32.13
CA TYR A 291 4.90 8.79 33.42
C TYR A 291 3.85 9.04 34.51
N VAL A 292 3.43 7.97 35.19
CA VAL A 292 2.56 8.02 36.38
C VAL A 292 3.27 7.24 37.47
N ASP A 293 3.55 7.89 38.61
CA ASP A 293 4.27 7.28 39.73
C ASP A 293 5.56 6.55 39.29
N GLU A 294 6.40 7.26 38.52
CA GLU A 294 7.68 6.79 37.96
C GLU A 294 7.57 5.62 36.96
N ARG A 295 6.36 5.19 36.62
CA ARG A 295 6.10 4.11 35.66
C ARG A 295 5.59 4.65 34.34
N LEU A 296 6.03 4.02 33.26
CA LEU A 296 5.67 4.42 31.90
C LEU A 296 4.46 3.62 31.39
N TYR A 297 3.35 4.31 31.15
CA TYR A 297 2.10 3.72 30.65
C TYR A 297 1.87 4.11 29.20
N LEU A 298 1.81 3.12 28.31
CA LEU A 298 1.53 3.34 26.90
C LEU A 298 0.05 3.71 26.70
N MET A 299 -0.21 4.83 26.06
CA MET A 299 -1.58 5.27 25.76
C MET A 299 -2.20 4.37 24.69
N GLN A 300 -3.41 3.89 24.97
CA GLN A 300 -4.26 3.23 23.98
C GLN A 300 -4.94 4.28 23.09
N GLU A 301 -5.59 3.83 22.01
CA GLU A 301 -6.26 4.70 21.02
C GLU A 301 -7.20 5.72 21.69
N ASP A 302 -8.04 5.28 22.62
CA ASP A 302 -9.03 6.15 23.28
C ASP A 302 -8.36 7.19 24.18
N THR A 303 -7.37 6.77 24.98
CA THR A 303 -6.59 7.67 25.83
C THR A 303 -5.82 8.69 24.99
N PHE A 304 -5.22 8.26 23.87
CA PHE A 304 -4.55 9.16 22.95
C PHE A 304 -5.52 10.19 22.36
N LYS A 305 -6.71 9.76 21.92
CA LYS A 305 -7.74 10.67 21.37
C LYS A 305 -8.27 11.67 22.40
N GLN A 306 -8.27 11.32 23.69
CA GLN A 306 -8.61 12.24 24.78
C GLN A 306 -7.49 13.27 25.01
N ALA A 307 -6.23 12.84 24.93
CA ALA A 307 -5.07 13.69 25.19
C ALA A 307 -4.62 14.53 23.98
N PHE A 308 -4.89 14.08 22.75
CA PHE A 308 -4.35 14.66 21.52
C PHE A 308 -5.38 14.76 20.39
N LYS A 309 -5.11 15.65 19.44
CA LYS A 309 -5.80 15.77 18.16
C LYS A 309 -4.78 15.60 17.03
N ILE A 310 -4.98 14.61 16.16
CA ILE A 310 -4.21 14.51 14.92
C ILE A 310 -4.68 15.63 13.98
N ILE A 311 -3.74 16.47 13.56
CA ILE A 311 -3.97 17.58 12.64
C ILE A 311 -3.78 17.11 11.20
N GLU A 312 -2.73 16.34 10.95
CA GLU A 312 -2.36 15.90 9.62
C GLU A 312 -1.61 14.57 9.67
N THR A 313 -1.83 13.72 8.67
CA THR A 313 -0.98 12.55 8.40
C THR A 313 -0.65 12.52 6.91
N LYS A 314 0.64 12.60 6.58
CA LYS A 314 1.16 12.44 5.22
C LYS A 314 1.91 11.13 5.11
N VAL A 315 1.69 10.42 4.02
CA VAL A 315 2.35 9.15 3.72
C VAL A 315 3.00 9.27 2.36
N GLY A 316 4.27 8.87 2.27
CA GLY A 316 4.98 8.74 1.02
C GLY A 316 5.57 7.34 0.86
N LEU A 317 5.51 6.79 -0.36
CA LEU A 317 6.24 5.58 -0.73
C LEU A 317 7.63 5.98 -1.21
N CYS A 318 8.67 5.58 -0.48
CA CYS A 318 10.05 5.88 -0.80
C CYS A 318 10.72 4.65 -1.41
N THR A 319 11.32 4.79 -2.59
CA THR A 319 12.00 3.68 -3.26
C THR A 319 13.12 4.15 -4.18
N ASN A 320 14.14 3.31 -4.34
CA ASN A 320 15.16 3.34 -5.41
C ASN A 320 15.00 2.14 -6.37
N LYS A 321 13.86 1.44 -6.31
CA LYS A 321 13.53 0.14 -6.94
C LYS A 321 14.06 -1.11 -6.24
N GLN A 322 15.22 -1.05 -5.58
CA GLN A 322 15.76 -2.20 -4.82
C GLN A 322 15.29 -2.22 -3.37
N GLU A 323 15.12 -1.04 -2.79
CA GLU A 323 14.69 -0.80 -1.42
C GLU A 323 13.39 -0.01 -1.45
N GLU A 324 12.54 -0.30 -0.48
CA GLU A 324 11.23 0.32 -0.37
C GLU A 324 10.86 0.48 1.10
N PHE A 325 10.34 1.65 1.45
CA PHE A 325 9.77 1.92 2.76
C PHE A 325 8.72 3.03 2.66
N LEU A 326 7.88 3.14 3.68
CA LEU A 326 6.93 4.21 3.85
C LEU A 326 7.54 5.30 4.74
N LYS A 327 7.46 6.55 4.28
CA LYS A 327 7.70 7.74 5.10
C LYS A 327 6.36 8.26 5.58
N VAL A 328 6.12 8.22 6.88
CA VAL A 328 4.88 8.70 7.50
C VAL A 328 5.20 9.91 8.37
N ARG A 329 4.57 11.04 8.07
CA ARG A 329 4.65 12.27 8.87
C ARG A 329 3.31 12.55 9.50
N THR A 330 3.25 12.55 10.82
CA THR A 330 2.03 12.82 11.60
C THR A 330 2.23 14.08 12.43
N VAL A 331 1.31 15.04 12.29
CA VAL A 331 1.27 16.26 13.12
C VAL A 331 0.10 16.13 14.06
N PHE A 332 0.33 16.31 15.35
CA PHE A 332 -0.72 16.24 16.37
C PHE A 332 -0.49 17.25 17.49
N GLN A 333 -1.58 17.73 18.07
CA GLN A 333 -1.58 18.77 19.10
C GLN A 333 -2.18 18.25 20.41
N SER A 334 -1.65 18.69 21.55
CA SER A 334 -2.19 18.32 22.86
C SER A 334 -3.50 19.04 23.17
N LYS A 335 -4.44 18.32 23.79
CA LYS A 335 -5.67 18.85 24.38
C LYS A 335 -5.51 19.14 25.86
N ILE A 336 -4.57 18.44 26.50
CA ILE A 336 -4.22 18.52 27.92
C ILE A 336 -2.97 19.40 28.11
N SER A 337 -2.81 19.93 29.32
CA SER A 337 -1.58 20.61 29.74
C SER A 337 -0.50 19.56 30.05
N ILE A 338 0.73 19.82 29.59
CA ILE A 338 1.86 18.88 29.67
C ILE A 338 3.02 19.62 30.33
N PHE A 339 3.59 19.03 31.38
CA PHE A 339 4.73 19.58 32.11
C PHE A 339 5.98 19.56 31.24
N ALA A 340 6.38 18.36 30.83
CA ALA A 340 7.58 18.09 30.08
C ALA A 340 7.39 16.88 29.18
N VAL A 341 8.19 16.82 28.12
CA VAL A 341 8.23 15.67 27.23
C VAL A 341 9.63 15.14 27.04
N ARG A 342 9.75 13.81 26.96
CA ARG A 342 10.92 13.10 26.47
C ARG A 342 10.59 12.52 25.10
N TYR A 343 11.46 12.66 24.13
CA TYR A 343 11.14 12.24 22.77
C TYR A 343 12.34 11.70 22.01
N THR A 344 12.05 10.79 21.08
CA THR A 344 13.01 10.17 20.15
C THR A 344 13.36 11.09 18.98
N ASP A 345 14.42 10.79 18.23
CA ASP A 345 14.90 11.64 17.12
C ASP A 345 13.90 11.84 15.97
N GLY A 346 12.94 10.93 15.81
CA GLY A 346 11.84 11.06 14.84
C GLY A 346 10.80 12.11 15.22
N ILE A 347 10.96 12.80 16.36
CA ILE A 347 9.97 13.74 16.91
C ILE A 347 10.53 15.16 16.92
N GLU A 348 9.73 16.10 16.41
CA GLU A 348 9.89 17.53 16.66
C GLU A 348 8.79 18.03 17.58
N VAL A 349 9.17 18.91 18.52
CA VAL A 349 8.27 19.44 19.52
C VAL A 349 8.29 20.97 19.49
N GLN A 350 7.13 21.58 19.26
CA GLN A 350 6.91 23.01 19.32
C GLN A 350 5.86 23.34 20.39
N THR A 351 6.02 24.49 21.04
CA THR A 351 5.05 24.97 22.03
C THR A 351 4.37 26.19 21.42
N ILE A 352 3.04 26.14 21.32
CA ILE A 352 2.21 27.20 20.75
C ILE A 352 1.36 27.76 21.88
N SER A 353 1.47 29.06 22.15
CA SER A 353 0.57 29.72 23.09
C SER A 353 -0.74 30.07 22.39
N GLN A 354 -1.84 29.49 22.86
CA GLN A 354 -3.18 29.76 22.36
C GLN A 354 -4.02 30.40 23.47
N GLU A 355 -4.66 31.52 23.17
CA GLU A 355 -5.60 32.18 24.09
C GLU A 355 -7.00 31.58 23.90
N GLU A 356 -7.56 31.02 24.98
CA GLU A 356 -8.90 30.45 25.01
C GLU A 356 -9.61 31.01 26.25
N ASP A 357 -10.72 31.72 26.06
CA ASP A 357 -11.48 32.40 27.12
C ASP A 357 -10.64 33.37 28.00
N GLY A 358 -9.66 34.06 27.39
CA GLY A 358 -8.77 35.00 28.08
C GLY A 358 -7.68 34.33 28.92
N VAL A 359 -7.57 33.00 28.87
CA VAL A 359 -6.47 32.24 29.49
C VAL A 359 -5.50 31.82 28.39
N THR A 360 -4.24 32.21 28.53
CA THR A 360 -3.16 31.72 27.64
C THR A 360 -2.80 30.31 28.04
N LYS A 361 -3.04 29.35 27.13
CA LYS A 361 -2.70 27.95 27.31
C LYS A 361 -1.54 27.57 26.38
N ASN A 362 -0.54 26.89 26.91
CA ASN A 362 0.55 26.33 26.11
C ASN A 362 0.12 24.97 25.54
N ILE A 363 0.00 24.92 24.22
CA ILE A 363 -0.33 23.70 23.47
C ILE A 363 0.96 23.12 22.92
N LEU A 364 1.11 21.80 23.09
CA LEU A 364 2.21 21.05 22.52
C LEU A 364 1.83 20.63 21.10
N GLU A 365 2.55 21.13 20.10
CA GLU A 365 2.50 20.61 18.74
C GLU A 365 3.66 19.66 18.50
N VAL A 366 3.34 18.45 18.05
CA VAL A 366 4.29 17.38 17.83
C VAL A 366 4.25 16.98 16.36
N THR A 367 5.41 16.96 15.71
CA THR A 367 5.57 16.36 14.38
C THR A 367 6.39 15.08 14.52
N GLU A 368 5.76 13.93 14.29
CA GLU A 368 6.42 12.63 14.21
C GLU A 368 6.72 12.28 12.75
N THR A 369 7.96 11.88 12.47
CA THR A 369 8.40 11.34 11.18
C THR A 369 8.90 9.91 11.37
N LEU A 370 8.17 8.94 10.82
CA LEU A 370 8.52 7.53 10.83
C LEU A 370 8.94 7.09 9.44
N TYR A 371 10.02 6.32 9.37
CA TYR A 371 10.32 5.48 8.22
C TYR A 371 9.96 4.06 8.63
N MET A 372 9.15 3.35 7.86
CA MET A 372 8.71 1.99 8.21
C MET A 372 8.69 1.10 6.99
N ASP A 373 8.84 -0.22 7.16
CA ASP A 373 8.64 -1.11 6.02
C ASP A 373 7.21 -1.02 5.47
N ALA A 374 7.03 -1.48 4.24
CA ALA A 374 5.73 -1.41 3.57
C ALA A 374 4.62 -2.26 4.23
N MET A 375 4.99 -3.06 5.23
CA MET A 375 4.10 -3.85 6.08
C MET A 375 3.89 -3.24 7.47
N ALA A 376 4.45 -2.06 7.74
CA ALA A 376 4.48 -1.42 9.06
C ALA A 376 4.83 -2.40 10.20
N LEU A 377 5.74 -3.35 9.94
CA LEU A 377 6.25 -4.29 10.93
C LEU A 377 7.41 -3.68 11.73
N ARG A 378 8.20 -2.81 11.09
CA ARG A 378 9.44 -2.28 11.62
C ARG A 378 9.58 -0.80 11.32
N VAL A 379 10.17 -0.07 12.27
CA VAL A 379 10.60 1.32 12.10
C VAL A 379 12.07 1.33 11.71
N PHE A 380 12.40 2.08 10.66
CA PHE A 380 13.75 2.26 10.16
C PHE A 380 14.38 3.56 10.64
N LYS A 381 15.69 3.50 10.93
CA LYS A 381 16.58 4.65 10.89
C LYS A 381 17.03 4.85 9.45
N TYR A 382 16.78 6.03 8.89
CA TYR A 382 17.24 6.38 7.55
C TYR A 382 17.82 7.80 7.58
N ASP A 383 19.15 7.88 7.50
CA ASP A 383 19.89 9.14 7.47
C ASP A 383 20.25 9.57 6.04
N GLY A 384 19.82 8.86 5.00
CA GLY A 384 20.14 9.21 3.62
C GLY A 384 19.38 10.43 3.11
N ASP A 385 19.82 10.99 1.99
CA ASP A 385 19.08 12.06 1.32
C ASP A 385 17.83 11.48 0.65
N LEU A 386 16.74 12.25 0.73
CA LEU A 386 15.45 11.90 0.11
C LEU A 386 15.04 13.03 -0.81
N HIS A 387 14.44 12.68 -1.94
CA HIS A 387 13.86 13.65 -2.86
C HIS A 387 12.37 13.41 -3.00
N GLU A 388 11.58 14.46 -3.08
CA GLU A 388 10.15 14.31 -3.39
C GLU A 388 9.99 13.99 -4.88
N SER A 389 9.03 13.15 -5.20
CA SER A 389 8.55 12.96 -6.57
C SER A 389 7.09 13.33 -6.67
N LYS A 390 6.71 14.01 -7.75
CA LYS A 390 5.32 14.39 -8.01
C LYS A 390 4.69 13.42 -9.00
N ILE A 391 3.43 13.08 -8.76
CA ILE A 391 2.61 12.34 -9.73
C ILE A 391 2.25 13.30 -10.85
N ILE A 392 2.70 13.01 -12.07
CA ILE A 392 2.29 13.75 -13.26
C ILE A 392 0.96 13.15 -13.71
N VAL A 393 -0.14 13.85 -13.45
CA VAL A 393 -1.45 13.43 -13.93
C VAL A 393 -1.51 13.71 -15.43
N LYS A 394 -1.61 12.67 -16.25
CA LYS A 394 -1.87 12.86 -17.67
C LYS A 394 -3.25 13.49 -17.80
N ALA A 395 -3.32 14.61 -18.53
CA ALA A 395 -4.61 15.14 -18.94
C ALA A 395 -5.35 14.00 -19.67
N PRO A 396 -6.65 13.78 -19.38
CA PRO A 396 -7.41 12.84 -20.18
C PRO A 396 -7.21 13.25 -21.63
N GLU A 397 -6.76 12.32 -22.47
CA GLU A 397 -6.69 12.54 -23.92
C GLU A 397 -8.11 12.91 -24.31
N GLY A 398 -8.38 14.21 -24.38
CA GLY A 398 -9.65 14.72 -24.84
C GLY A 398 -9.78 14.12 -26.21
N ASN A 399 -10.78 13.26 -26.40
CA ASN A 399 -11.21 12.86 -27.71
C ASN A 399 -11.59 14.17 -28.41
N SER A 400 -10.62 14.83 -29.03
CA SER A 400 -10.79 15.87 -30.03
C SER A 400 -11.28 15.20 -31.31
N GLY A 401 -12.21 14.25 -31.17
CA GLY A 401 -13.02 13.73 -32.24
C GLY A 401 -13.82 14.90 -32.72
N ASN A 402 -13.41 15.40 -33.89
CA ASN A 402 -14.15 16.26 -34.79
C ASN A 402 -15.64 16.28 -34.48
N SER A 403 -16.10 17.27 -33.72
CA SER A 403 -17.48 17.73 -33.86
C SER A 403 -17.63 18.16 -35.31
N PRO A 404 -18.52 17.54 -36.11
CA PRO A 404 -18.81 18.02 -37.46
C PRO A 404 -19.28 19.47 -37.35
N GLY A 405 -18.70 20.33 -38.19
CA GLY A 405 -18.71 21.78 -38.04
C GLY A 405 -20.08 22.38 -37.76
N GLU A 406 -20.19 23.09 -36.63
CA GLU A 406 -21.16 24.17 -36.48
C GLU A 406 -20.61 25.43 -37.16
N PRO A 407 -21.41 26.11 -38.01
CA PRO A 407 -20.97 27.29 -38.73
C PRO A 407 -20.75 28.47 -37.78
N SER A 408 -19.62 29.13 -37.98
CA SER A 408 -19.17 30.34 -37.30
C SER A 408 -20.21 31.46 -37.32
N SER A 409 -20.66 31.92 -36.15
CA SER A 409 -21.26 33.24 -35.99
C SER A 409 -20.63 34.04 -34.85
N SER A 410 -19.98 35.12 -35.25
CA SER A 410 -19.88 36.43 -34.57
C SER A 410 -19.22 36.54 -33.18
N LYS A 411 -18.03 37.17 -33.23
CA LYS A 411 -17.46 38.15 -32.29
C LYS A 411 -18.42 38.69 -31.22
N VAL A 412 -18.05 38.51 -29.95
CA VAL A 412 -18.35 39.49 -28.89
C VAL A 412 -17.07 39.78 -28.10
N ILE A 413 -16.66 41.03 -28.18
CA ILE A 413 -15.60 41.66 -27.38
C ILE A 413 -16.19 41.95 -26.00
N ARG A 414 -15.57 41.48 -24.91
CA ARG A 414 -15.69 42.15 -23.60
C ARG A 414 -14.37 42.20 -22.84
N LYS A 415 -14.11 43.42 -22.37
CA LYS A 415 -12.99 43.92 -21.58
C LYS A 415 -12.94 43.27 -20.18
N GLY A 416 -11.74 43.22 -19.61
CA GLY A 416 -11.47 42.65 -18.30
C GLY A 416 -12.01 43.44 -17.11
N VAL A 417 -11.95 42.80 -15.94
CA VAL A 417 -11.96 43.43 -14.62
C VAL A 417 -11.13 42.56 -13.66
N THR A 418 -10.17 43.22 -13.02
CA THR A 418 -9.42 42.83 -11.82
C THR A 418 -10.22 43.16 -10.54
N SER A 419 -10.28 42.25 -9.56
CA SER A 419 -10.25 42.50 -8.09
C SER A 419 -10.31 41.14 -7.35
N ILE A 420 -9.39 40.76 -6.45
CA ILE A 420 -9.20 41.18 -5.04
C ILE A 420 -10.46 41.03 -4.16
N GLY A 421 -10.31 40.29 -3.04
CA GLY A 421 -11.16 40.37 -1.83
C GLY A 421 -11.66 39.00 -1.34
N LYS A 422 -10.96 38.31 -0.43
CA LYS A 422 -11.09 38.34 1.05
C LYS A 422 -12.47 37.96 1.61
N VAL A 423 -12.43 36.93 2.47
CA VAL A 423 -13.09 36.77 3.79
C VAL A 423 -14.62 36.77 3.83
N MET A 424 -15.18 35.69 4.36
CA MET A 424 -16.36 35.74 5.24
C MET A 424 -16.30 34.59 6.25
N THR A 425 -16.16 35.01 7.50
CA THR A 425 -16.31 34.23 8.73
C THR A 425 -17.76 34.35 9.18
N ALA A 426 -18.25 33.27 9.81
CA ALA A 426 -19.24 33.22 10.89
C ALA A 426 -20.76 33.23 10.59
N PHE A 427 -21.41 32.44 11.47
CA PHE A 427 -22.75 32.51 12.09
C PHE A 427 -23.63 31.27 11.79
N PHE A 428 -24.30 30.59 12.74
CA PHE A 428 -24.31 30.54 14.21
C PHE A 428 -25.34 29.46 14.64
N ARG A 429 -25.32 29.05 15.93
CA ARG A 429 -26.40 28.41 16.72
C ARG A 429 -26.84 27.00 16.29
N GLY A 430 -26.98 26.02 17.18
CA GLY A 430 -26.96 26.02 18.65
C GLY A 430 -27.88 24.88 19.10
N LEU A 431 -27.53 24.18 20.17
CA LEU A 431 -28.51 23.46 21.00
C LEU A 431 -27.89 23.20 22.38
N ARG A 432 -28.68 23.61 23.38
CA ARG A 432 -28.43 23.55 24.80
C ARG A 432 -28.61 22.14 25.36
N SER A 433 -27.81 21.86 26.39
CA SER A 433 -28.12 21.17 27.65
C SER A 433 -29.09 19.98 27.66
N SER A 434 -28.58 18.85 28.14
CA SER A 434 -29.19 18.21 29.33
C SER A 434 -28.12 17.38 30.04
N GLY A 435 -27.91 17.70 31.32
CA GLY A 435 -27.05 16.93 32.21
C GLY A 435 -27.80 15.70 32.71
N ALA A 436 -27.09 14.57 32.73
CA ALA A 436 -27.50 13.39 33.47
C ALA A 436 -26.29 12.90 34.29
N CYS A 437 -26.35 13.15 35.59
CA CYS A 437 -25.47 12.56 36.58
C CYS A 437 -25.67 11.04 36.58
N PHE A 438 -24.62 10.27 36.25
CA PHE A 438 -24.58 8.84 36.52
C PHE A 438 -23.69 8.59 37.74
N GLY A 439 -24.30 8.01 38.77
CA GLY A 439 -23.67 7.64 40.02
C GLY A 439 -22.63 6.53 39.84
N VAL A 440 -21.50 6.72 40.51
CA VAL A 440 -20.41 5.75 40.64
C VAL A 440 -20.85 4.64 41.60
N ARG A 441 -20.97 3.41 41.09
CA ARG A 441 -21.05 2.21 41.92
C ARG A 441 -19.64 1.73 42.26
N ASN A 442 -19.34 1.69 43.56
CA ASN A 442 -18.16 1.04 44.11
C ASN A 442 -18.20 -0.47 43.82
N LEU A 443 -17.10 -0.99 43.27
CA LEU A 443 -16.78 -2.42 43.28
C LEU A 443 -15.75 -2.68 44.38
N PRO A 444 -15.81 -3.85 45.05
CA PRO A 444 -14.88 -4.19 46.11
C PRO A 444 -13.52 -4.59 45.51
N LYS A 445 -12.43 -4.19 46.16
CA LYS A 445 -11.09 -4.71 45.89
C LYS A 445 -10.82 -5.94 46.78
N PRO A 446 -9.99 -6.89 46.31
CA PRO A 446 -9.54 -8.05 47.08
C PRO A 446 -8.64 -7.69 48.26
#